data_AF-X1UPE7-F1
#
_entry.id   AF-X1UPE7-F1
#
_cell.length_a   1.000
_cell.length_b   1.000
_cell.length_c   1.000
_cell.angle_alpha   90.00
_cell.angle_beta   90.00
_cell.angle_gamma   90.00
#
_symmetry.space_group_name_H-M   'P 1'
#
loop_
_entity.id
_entity.type
_entity.pdbx_description
1 polymer ?
#
loop_
_entity_poly.entity_id
_entity_poly.type
_entity_poly.pdbx_seq_one_letter_code
_entity_poly.pdbx_strand_id
1 'polypeptide(L)'
;KIAEKNLKDTTLKAPFSGLITNVSVKPDDYINSGSSDLHGRIYPYEYAIDSNDADTGLAKIGTLVKQERAIDPDALLIDCGDTVQDNSADLFNDLPIHPMIEGLNFLNYDVWVVGNHEFNYEKAFLDKNVATFKNSVLSANILKTDGTYFVKPYEIFEVNDVRVAIVGMTPPHVTQWEASAPEHFEGLTFPGTVEQSKKVIAELEGKYDVLIGAFHLGPDGEHG
;
A
#
# COMPACT_ATOMS: atom_id res chain seq x y z
N LYS A 1 22.47 -34.27 -13.25
CA LYS A 1 21.44 -35.30 -13.54
C LYS A 1 20.88 -35.79 -12.22
N ILE A 2 19.55 -35.87 -12.12
CA ILE A 2 18.72 -36.14 -10.92
C ILE A 2 18.46 -34.86 -10.10
N ALA A 3 17.24 -34.35 -9.91
CA ALA A 3 15.95 -34.62 -10.54
C ALA A 3 15.04 -33.40 -10.28
N GLU A 4 14.43 -32.87 -11.33
CA GLU A 4 13.25 -32.01 -11.26
C GLU A 4 12.13 -32.76 -10.53
N LYS A 5 11.51 -32.13 -9.54
CA LYS A 5 10.27 -32.65 -8.93
C LYS A 5 9.25 -31.53 -8.77
N ASN A 6 8.42 -31.42 -9.80
CA ASN A 6 7.00 -31.03 -9.80
C ASN A 6 6.57 -29.92 -8.82
N LEU A 7 6.68 -28.68 -9.28
CA LEU A 7 5.82 -27.56 -8.87
C LEU A 7 4.50 -27.65 -9.64
N LYS A 8 3.57 -28.49 -9.18
CA LYS A 8 2.15 -28.41 -9.54
C LYS A 8 1.34 -28.71 -8.27
N ASP A 9 0.36 -27.86 -8.01
CA ASP A 9 -0.61 -27.92 -6.90
C ASP A 9 -0.16 -27.45 -5.51
N THR A 10 -0.04 -26.14 -5.34
CA THR A 10 -0.43 -25.45 -4.09
C THR A 10 -1.15 -24.14 -4.40
N THR A 11 -2.27 -24.21 -5.12
CA THR A 11 -3.24 -23.11 -5.20
C THR A 11 -4.20 -23.26 -4.01
N LEU A 12 -3.86 -22.63 -2.88
CA LEU A 12 -4.82 -22.43 -1.80
C LEU A 12 -5.75 -21.28 -2.22
N LYS A 13 -6.96 -21.63 -2.67
CA LYS A 13 -8.06 -20.68 -2.84
C LYS A 13 -8.54 -20.26 -1.46
N ALA A 14 -8.12 -19.10 -0.98
CA ALA A 14 -8.78 -18.39 0.12
C ALA A 14 -9.72 -17.32 -0.47
N PRO A 15 -10.92 -17.11 0.11
CA PRO A 15 -11.79 -16.02 -0.30
C PRO A 15 -11.18 -14.67 0.15
N PHE A 16 -11.40 -13.64 -0.67
CA PHE A 16 -10.85 -12.28 -0.50
C PHE A 16 -11.18 -11.63 0.85
N SER A 17 -10.14 -11.33 1.63
CA SER A 17 -9.80 -10.01 2.23
C SER A 17 -8.45 -10.19 2.96
N GLY A 18 -7.50 -9.28 2.75
CA GLY A 18 -6.14 -9.40 3.31
C GLY A 18 -5.19 -10.26 2.47
N LEU A 19 -4.88 -9.83 1.24
CA LEU A 19 -3.82 -10.46 0.46
C LEU A 19 -2.46 -9.96 0.98
N ILE A 20 -1.78 -10.77 1.79
CA ILE A 20 -0.30 -10.72 1.83
C ILE A 20 0.13 -11.14 0.44
N THR A 21 0.53 -10.19 -0.41
CA THR A 21 1.10 -10.51 -1.71
C THR A 21 2.40 -11.27 -1.47
N ASN A 22 2.41 -12.53 -1.89
CA ASN A 22 3.62 -13.34 -1.93
C ASN A 22 4.66 -12.66 -2.83
N VAL A 23 5.64 -11.98 -2.24
CA VAL A 23 6.88 -11.63 -2.93
C VAL A 23 7.88 -12.73 -2.63
N SER A 24 7.94 -13.74 -3.48
CA SER A 24 9.03 -14.71 -3.47
C SER A 24 10.26 -14.06 -4.08
N VAL A 25 11.26 -13.66 -3.28
CA VAL A 25 12.65 -13.68 -3.77
C VAL A 25 13.64 -13.95 -2.64
N LYS A 26 14.11 -15.20 -2.59
CA LYS A 26 15.44 -15.54 -2.07
C LYS A 26 16.48 -15.37 -3.19
N PRO A 27 17.74 -15.03 -2.86
CA PRO A 27 18.56 -16.11 -2.34
C PRO A 27 18.47 -16.25 -0.83
N ASP A 28 18.29 -15.13 -0.10
CA ASP A 28 17.91 -15.05 1.31
C ASP A 28 17.27 -13.66 1.59
N ASP A 29 15.93 -13.66 1.56
CA ASP A 29 14.89 -12.67 1.92
C ASP A 29 15.30 -11.29 2.47
N TYR A 30 14.98 -10.21 1.74
CA TYR A 30 15.12 -8.81 2.21
C TYR A 30 13.79 -8.03 2.24
N ILE A 31 12.64 -8.67 1.94
CA ILE A 31 11.32 -8.04 2.00
C ILE A 31 10.33 -9.11 2.48
N ASN A 32 9.99 -9.10 3.77
CA ASN A 32 9.18 -10.17 4.36
C ASN A 32 7.79 -9.72 4.86
N SER A 33 7.44 -8.42 4.75
CA SER A 33 6.18 -7.93 5.32
C SER A 33 5.56 -6.76 4.56
N GLY A 34 4.31 -6.94 4.12
CA GLY A 34 3.46 -5.87 3.63
C GLY A 34 1.98 -6.15 3.95
N SER A 35 1.19 -5.09 4.02
CA SER A 35 -0.27 -5.15 4.09
C SER A 35 -0.90 -4.42 2.91
N SER A 36 -2.18 -4.66 2.67
CA SER A 36 -3.01 -3.97 1.69
C SER A 36 -4.46 -4.12 2.15
N ASP A 37 -5.33 -3.20 1.73
CA ASP A 37 -6.78 -3.35 1.89
C ASP A 37 -7.18 -3.53 3.36
N LEU A 38 -6.54 -2.75 4.24
CA LEU A 38 -6.84 -2.78 5.67
C LEU A 38 -8.24 -2.26 5.96
N HIS A 39 -8.75 -1.35 5.14
CA HIS A 39 -10.14 -0.90 5.15
C HIS A 39 -10.68 -0.62 6.56
N GLY A 40 -9.98 0.24 7.32
CA GLY A 40 -10.43 0.66 8.65
C GLY A 40 -10.36 -0.39 9.75
N ARG A 41 -9.91 -1.62 9.46
CA ARG A 41 -9.86 -2.73 10.41
C ARG A 41 -8.62 -2.62 11.30
N ILE A 42 -8.77 -1.92 12.43
CA ILE A 42 -7.76 -1.91 13.51
C ILE A 42 -7.85 -3.19 14.35
N TYR A 43 -9.07 -3.54 14.73
CA TYR A 43 -9.37 -4.70 15.57
C TYR A 43 -9.90 -5.87 14.74
N PRO A 44 -9.79 -7.12 15.23
CA PRO A 44 -10.39 -8.30 14.62
C PRO A 44 -11.92 -8.32 14.81
N TYR A 45 -12.60 -7.32 14.26
CA TYR A 45 -14.03 -7.07 14.48
C TYR A 45 -14.66 -6.43 13.24
N GLU A 46 -15.81 -6.96 12.84
CA GLU A 46 -16.65 -6.44 11.78
C GLU A 46 -17.84 -5.71 12.40
N TYR A 47 -17.81 -4.38 12.38
CA TYR A 47 -18.81 -3.56 13.06
C TYR A 47 -20.18 -3.60 12.36
N ALA A 48 -20.24 -3.84 11.05
CA ALA A 48 -21.50 -3.84 10.32
C ALA A 48 -22.46 -4.96 10.76
N ILE A 49 -21.91 -6.10 11.20
CA ILE A 49 -22.68 -7.25 11.67
C ILE A 49 -22.47 -7.56 13.16
N ASP A 50 -21.83 -6.65 13.90
CA ASP A 50 -21.59 -6.76 15.35
C ASP A 50 -20.94 -8.11 15.73
N SER A 51 -19.88 -8.50 15.02
CA SER A 51 -19.25 -9.81 15.21
C SER A 51 -17.73 -9.78 15.11
N ASN A 52 -17.09 -10.72 15.83
CA ASN A 52 -15.65 -10.91 15.74
C ASN A 52 -15.26 -11.44 14.36
N ASP A 53 -14.21 -10.87 13.79
CA ASP A 53 -13.54 -11.39 12.60
C ASP A 53 -12.12 -11.76 12.96
N ALA A 54 -11.92 -13.06 13.21
CA ALA A 54 -10.67 -13.57 13.75
C ALA A 54 -9.52 -13.60 12.72
N ASP A 55 -9.74 -13.19 11.49
CA ASP A 55 -8.69 -13.23 10.46
C ASP A 55 -8.23 -11.82 10.02
N THR A 56 -8.83 -10.76 10.57
CA THR A 56 -8.52 -9.37 10.19
C THR A 56 -7.95 -8.53 11.34
N GLY A 57 -7.50 -7.31 11.02
CA GLY A 57 -7.15 -6.28 11.99
C GLY A 57 -5.66 -5.94 12.07
N LEU A 58 -5.35 -4.64 12.02
CA LEU A 58 -4.00 -4.09 12.18
C LEU A 58 -3.33 -4.51 13.50
N ALA A 59 -4.10 -4.72 14.57
CA ALA A 59 -3.57 -5.19 15.85
C ALA A 59 -2.89 -6.57 15.75
N LYS A 60 -3.41 -7.46 14.89
CA LYS A 60 -2.78 -8.77 14.63
C LYS A 60 -1.55 -8.63 13.76
N ILE A 61 -1.64 -7.81 12.72
CA ILE A 61 -0.48 -7.47 11.88
C ILE A 61 0.65 -6.91 12.75
N GLY A 62 0.35 -6.05 13.73
CA GLY A 62 1.33 -5.55 14.69
C GLY A 62 2.07 -6.64 15.48
N THR A 63 1.42 -7.77 15.75
CA THR A 63 2.09 -8.94 16.37
C THR A 63 3.05 -9.60 15.39
N LEU A 64 2.65 -9.76 14.13
CA LEU A 64 3.50 -10.34 13.07
C LEU A 64 4.69 -9.42 12.77
N VAL A 65 4.47 -8.11 12.60
CA VAL A 65 5.51 -7.10 12.40
C VAL A 65 6.54 -7.15 13.53
N LYS A 66 6.09 -7.28 14.79
CA LYS A 66 7.00 -7.40 15.93
C LYS A 66 7.84 -8.69 15.88
N GLN A 67 7.27 -9.80 15.41
CA GLN A 67 7.99 -11.06 15.26
C GLN A 67 9.02 -10.98 14.13
N GLU A 68 8.63 -10.45 12.96
CA GLU A 68 9.52 -10.25 11.83
C GLU A 68 10.68 -9.32 12.20
N ARG A 69 10.41 -8.18 12.83
CA ARG A 69 11.47 -7.25 13.27
C ARG A 69 12.36 -7.75 14.40
N ALA A 70 11.94 -8.81 15.11
CA ALA A 70 12.82 -9.49 16.05
C ALA A 70 13.84 -10.41 15.35
N ILE A 71 13.54 -10.84 14.11
CA ILE A 71 14.43 -11.64 13.26
C ILE A 71 15.30 -10.70 12.41
N ASP A 72 14.68 -9.70 11.77
CA ASP A 72 15.33 -8.70 10.92
C ASP A 72 14.90 -7.28 11.32
N PRO A 73 15.68 -6.59 12.17
CA PRO A 73 15.37 -5.24 12.63
C PRO A 73 15.27 -4.19 11.51
N ASP A 74 15.90 -4.45 10.36
CA ASP A 74 15.95 -3.52 9.22
C ASP A 74 14.89 -3.86 8.16
N ALA A 75 13.98 -4.79 8.46
CA ALA A 75 12.89 -5.17 7.56
C ALA A 75 11.97 -3.98 7.26
N LEU A 76 11.85 -3.67 5.96
CA LEU A 76 10.92 -2.66 5.45
C LEU A 76 9.48 -3.15 5.52
N LEU A 77 8.60 -2.28 5.98
CA LEU A 77 7.17 -2.53 6.12
C LEU A 77 6.36 -1.58 5.23
N ILE A 78 5.56 -2.15 4.34
CA ILE A 78 4.85 -1.44 3.28
C ILE A 78 3.34 -1.66 3.44
N ASP A 79 2.55 -0.61 3.33
CA ASP A 79 1.09 -0.71 3.15
C ASP A 79 0.73 -0.30 1.72
N CYS A 80 -0.01 -1.15 1.01
CA CYS A 80 -0.33 -0.98 -0.41
C CYS A 80 -1.65 -0.25 -0.68
N GLY A 81 -2.19 0.50 0.30
CA GLY A 81 -3.37 1.36 0.11
C GLY A 81 -4.71 0.70 0.46
N ASP A 82 -5.78 1.48 0.28
CA ASP A 82 -7.13 1.18 0.76
C ASP A 82 -7.15 0.89 2.26
N THR A 83 -6.69 1.90 3.00
CA THR A 83 -6.34 1.79 4.42
C THR A 83 -7.42 2.43 5.29
N VAL A 84 -7.95 3.59 4.88
CA VAL A 84 -8.67 4.53 5.77
C VAL A 84 -10.19 4.54 5.62
N GLN A 85 -10.74 3.69 4.75
CA GLN A 85 -12.17 3.63 4.44
C GLN A 85 -12.78 2.32 4.95
N ASP A 86 -14.11 2.24 5.07
CA ASP A 86 -14.88 1.06 5.54
C ASP A 86 -14.75 0.79 7.04
N ASN A 87 -15.46 -0.23 7.54
CA ASN A 87 -15.48 -0.69 8.94
C ASN A 87 -15.66 0.46 9.96
N SER A 88 -16.54 1.42 9.62
CA SER A 88 -16.84 2.63 10.39
C SER A 88 -15.64 3.55 10.66
N ALA A 89 -14.59 3.46 9.84
CA ALA A 89 -13.42 4.35 9.93
C ALA A 89 -13.76 5.82 9.67
N ASP A 90 -14.77 6.07 8.84
CA ASP A 90 -15.26 7.41 8.47
C ASP A 90 -15.69 8.24 9.67
N LEU A 91 -16.15 7.59 10.75
CA LEU A 91 -16.50 8.25 12.03
C LEU A 91 -15.34 9.02 12.65
N PHE A 92 -14.10 8.74 12.23
CA PHE A 92 -12.88 9.35 12.75
C PHE A 92 -12.21 10.32 11.77
N ASN A 93 -12.86 10.63 10.65
CA ASN A 93 -12.31 11.51 9.61
C ASN A 93 -12.02 12.93 10.10
N ASP A 94 -12.73 13.42 11.12
CA ASP A 94 -12.52 14.75 11.70
C ASP A 94 -11.37 14.81 12.72
N LEU A 95 -10.79 13.67 13.09
CA LEU A 95 -9.65 13.66 14.01
C LEU A 95 -8.40 14.26 13.36
N PRO A 96 -7.51 14.91 14.14
CA PRO A 96 -6.27 15.49 13.62
C PRO A 96 -5.37 14.47 12.91
N ILE A 97 -5.37 13.22 13.37
CA ILE A 97 -4.73 12.08 12.75
C ILE A 97 -5.78 10.96 12.70
N HIS A 98 -5.97 10.35 11.54
CA HIS A 98 -6.91 9.24 11.39
C HIS A 98 -6.36 7.99 12.12
N PRO A 99 -7.17 7.22 12.86
CA PRO A 99 -6.70 6.09 13.67
C PRO A 99 -5.90 5.03 12.89
N MET A 100 -6.25 4.78 11.62
CA MET A 100 -5.45 3.89 10.77
C MET A 100 -4.05 4.45 10.50
N ILE A 101 -3.94 5.75 10.20
CA ILE A 101 -2.65 6.41 9.99
C ILE A 101 -1.84 6.46 11.28
N GLU A 102 -2.49 6.67 12.43
CA GLU A 102 -1.86 6.55 13.73
C GLU A 102 -1.33 5.13 13.99
N GLY A 103 -2.09 4.10 13.61
CA GLY A 103 -1.67 2.70 13.68
C GLY A 103 -0.46 2.39 12.79
N LEU A 104 -0.47 2.83 11.53
CA LEU A 104 0.69 2.67 10.63
C LEU A 104 1.93 3.40 11.19
N ASN A 105 1.75 4.61 11.70
CA ASN A 105 2.80 5.38 12.36
C ASN A 105 3.33 4.69 13.63
N PHE A 106 2.45 4.09 14.44
CA PHE A 106 2.82 3.36 15.65
C PHE A 106 3.63 2.10 15.34
N LEU A 107 3.27 1.41 14.25
CA LEU A 107 4.00 0.25 13.75
C LEU A 107 5.20 0.62 12.88
N ASN A 108 5.56 1.92 12.76
CA ASN A 108 6.66 2.41 11.94
C ASN A 108 6.65 1.83 10.52
N TYR A 109 5.53 1.90 9.81
CA TYR A 109 5.50 1.57 8.37
C TYR A 109 6.43 2.50 7.61
N ASP A 110 7.28 1.96 6.74
CA ASP A 110 8.26 2.72 5.96
C ASP A 110 7.61 3.38 4.74
N VAL A 111 6.64 2.69 4.14
CA VAL A 111 5.91 3.14 2.95
C VAL A 111 4.41 2.95 3.13
N TRP A 112 3.65 3.95 2.67
CA TRP A 112 2.21 3.84 2.43
C TRP A 112 1.90 4.24 0.99
N VAL A 113 1.31 3.34 0.21
CA VAL A 113 0.84 3.60 -1.15
C VAL A 113 -0.59 4.12 -1.09
N VAL A 114 -0.90 5.12 -1.91
CA VAL A 114 -2.27 5.64 -2.00
C VAL A 114 -3.11 4.70 -2.87
N GLY A 115 -4.18 4.13 -2.33
CA GLY A 115 -5.19 3.35 -3.03
C GLY A 115 -6.32 4.24 -3.59
N ASN A 116 -7.40 3.63 -4.06
CA ASN A 116 -8.55 4.37 -4.59
C ASN A 116 -9.49 4.85 -3.49
N HIS A 117 -9.65 4.10 -2.41
CA HIS A 117 -10.60 4.43 -1.35
C HIS A 117 -10.13 5.60 -0.47
N GLU A 118 -8.85 5.99 -0.57
CA GLU A 118 -8.37 7.27 -0.03
C GLU A 118 -9.05 8.51 -0.66
N PHE A 119 -9.68 8.37 -1.84
CA PHE A 119 -10.39 9.43 -2.57
C PHE A 119 -11.91 9.46 -2.34
N ASN A 120 -12.45 8.61 -1.46
CA ASN A 120 -13.91 8.58 -1.20
C ASN A 120 -14.44 9.77 -0.39
N TYR A 121 -13.54 10.62 0.12
CA TYR A 121 -13.85 11.74 0.99
C TYR A 121 -13.26 13.04 0.43
N GLU A 122 -13.58 14.16 1.07
CA GLU A 122 -13.12 15.48 0.63
C GLU A 122 -11.60 15.52 0.48
N LYS A 123 -11.10 16.27 -0.50
CA LYS A 123 -9.67 16.35 -0.76
C LYS A 123 -8.84 16.77 0.48
N ALA A 124 -9.44 17.55 1.39
CA ALA A 124 -8.82 17.92 2.66
C ALA A 124 -8.54 16.71 3.58
N PHE A 125 -9.38 15.67 3.55
CA PHE A 125 -9.15 14.42 4.25
C PHE A 125 -7.92 13.70 3.71
N LEU A 126 -7.81 13.55 2.39
CA LEU A 126 -6.64 12.97 1.73
C LEU A 126 -5.36 13.75 2.08
N ASP A 127 -5.37 15.07 1.86
CA ASP A 127 -4.21 15.93 2.13
C ASP A 127 -3.75 15.83 3.59
N LYS A 128 -4.70 15.77 4.55
CA LYS A 128 -4.42 15.59 5.98
C LYS A 128 -3.76 14.24 6.27
N ASN A 129 -4.29 13.14 5.74
CA ASN A 129 -3.75 11.81 6.02
C ASN A 129 -2.34 11.66 5.42
N VAL A 130 -2.13 12.16 4.20
CA VAL A 130 -0.80 12.22 3.57
C VAL A 130 0.18 13.03 4.42
N ALA A 131 -0.25 14.17 4.95
CA ALA A 131 0.60 15.03 5.77
C ALA A 131 0.89 14.49 7.19
N THR A 132 0.08 13.56 7.70
CA THR A 132 0.20 13.02 9.06
C THR A 132 0.84 11.63 9.13
N PHE A 133 0.99 10.94 7.99
CA PHE A 133 1.88 9.80 7.89
C PHE A 133 3.34 10.24 8.04
N LYS A 134 4.12 9.54 8.87
CA LYS A 134 5.46 9.98 9.30
C LYS A 134 6.58 9.65 8.31
N ASN A 135 6.34 8.69 7.41
CA ASN A 135 7.33 8.18 6.48
C ASN A 135 6.91 8.45 5.02
N SER A 136 7.27 7.60 4.07
CA SER A 136 7.08 7.90 2.64
C SER A 136 5.71 7.48 2.13
N VAL A 137 4.91 8.46 1.69
CA VAL A 137 3.70 8.21 0.91
C VAL A 137 4.04 8.14 -0.57
N LEU A 138 3.68 7.03 -1.23
CA LEU A 138 4.10 6.75 -2.61
C LEU A 138 2.93 6.61 -3.59
N SER A 139 3.08 7.23 -4.75
CA SER A 139 2.35 6.91 -5.99
C SER A 139 2.96 7.67 -7.16
N ALA A 140 3.40 6.94 -8.18
CA ALA A 140 4.00 7.50 -9.38
C ALA A 140 3.00 7.96 -10.43
N ASN A 141 1.72 7.65 -10.27
CA ASN A 141 0.70 8.00 -11.26
C ASN A 141 -0.44 8.84 -10.69
N ILE A 142 -0.24 9.49 -9.54
CA ILE A 142 -1.07 10.62 -9.11
C ILE A 142 -0.29 11.91 -9.39
N LEU A 143 -0.73 12.64 -10.42
CA LEU A 143 -0.11 13.90 -10.81
C LEU A 143 -1.04 15.06 -10.51
N LYS A 144 -0.48 16.21 -10.14
CA LYS A 144 -1.18 17.49 -10.16
C LYS A 144 -1.41 17.93 -11.61
N THR A 145 -2.34 18.84 -11.84
CA THR A 145 -2.65 19.38 -13.18
C THR A 145 -1.47 20.07 -13.88
N ASP A 146 -0.44 20.49 -13.13
CA ASP A 146 0.81 21.04 -13.68
C ASP A 146 1.83 19.96 -14.10
N GLY A 147 1.49 18.68 -13.91
CA GLY A 147 2.32 17.53 -14.25
C GLY A 147 3.31 17.10 -13.17
N THR A 148 3.38 17.79 -12.03
CA THR A 148 4.19 17.37 -10.89
C THR A 148 3.52 16.26 -10.09
N TYR A 149 4.29 15.41 -9.41
CA TYR A 149 3.72 14.34 -8.59
C TYR A 149 2.97 14.92 -7.37
N PHE A 150 1.83 14.31 -7.03
CA PHE A 150 1.06 14.68 -5.83
C PHE A 150 1.76 14.24 -4.54
N VAL A 151 2.22 13.00 -4.52
CA VAL A 151 3.07 12.37 -3.49
C VAL A 151 4.38 11.91 -4.13
N LYS A 152 5.31 11.30 -3.39
CA LYS A 152 6.57 10.84 -3.99
C LYS A 152 6.27 9.70 -4.99
N PRO A 153 6.92 9.65 -6.17
CA PRO A 153 6.74 8.53 -7.09
C PRO A 153 7.42 7.24 -6.60
N TYR A 154 8.54 7.40 -5.87
CA TYR A 154 9.34 6.33 -5.30
C TYR A 154 10.14 6.82 -4.10
N GLU A 155 10.70 5.88 -3.35
CA GLU A 155 11.71 6.13 -2.31
C GLU A 155 12.83 5.09 -2.45
N ILE A 156 14.07 5.48 -2.15
CA ILE A 156 15.22 4.56 -2.13
C ILE A 156 15.69 4.43 -0.68
N PHE A 157 15.62 3.21 -0.16
CA PHE A 157 16.10 2.84 1.16
C PHE A 157 17.49 2.19 1.04
N GLU A 158 18.35 2.40 2.04
CA GLU A 158 19.61 1.69 2.17
C GLU A 158 19.46 0.69 3.32
N VAL A 159 19.39 -0.59 2.97
CA VAL A 159 19.16 -1.70 3.91
C VAL A 159 20.33 -2.66 3.79
N ASN A 160 21.14 -2.80 4.84
CA ASN A 160 22.31 -3.68 4.84
C ASN A 160 23.25 -3.45 3.62
N ASP A 161 23.58 -2.18 3.34
CA ASP A 161 24.37 -1.73 2.18
C ASP A 161 23.74 -2.04 0.80
N VAL A 162 22.47 -2.44 0.75
CA VAL A 162 21.68 -2.66 -0.48
C VAL A 162 20.74 -1.48 -0.70
N ARG A 163 20.78 -0.87 -1.90
CA ARG A 163 19.84 0.19 -2.28
C ARG A 163 18.55 -0.43 -2.81
N VAL A 164 17.47 -0.28 -2.04
CA VAL A 164 16.15 -0.81 -2.34
C VAL A 164 15.25 0.34 -2.79
N ALA A 165 14.90 0.38 -4.08
CA ALA A 165 13.92 1.33 -4.61
C ALA A 165 12.51 0.75 -4.51
N ILE A 166 11.59 1.50 -3.92
CA ILE A 166 10.16 1.17 -3.87
C ILE A 166 9.40 2.18 -4.73
N VAL A 167 8.63 1.69 -5.70
CA VAL A 167 7.76 2.50 -6.58
C VAL A 167 6.31 2.23 -6.25
N GLY A 168 5.53 3.28 -6.00
CA GLY A 168 4.08 3.19 -5.73
C GLY A 168 3.24 3.34 -6.99
N MET A 169 2.10 2.65 -7.09
CA MET A 169 1.08 2.89 -8.13
C MET A 169 -0.33 2.81 -7.56
N THR A 170 -1.20 3.68 -8.05
CA THR A 170 -2.63 3.76 -7.76
C THR A 170 -3.42 3.37 -9.01
N PRO A 171 -4.63 2.80 -8.94
CA PRO A 171 -5.45 2.58 -10.13
C PRO A 171 -5.72 3.90 -10.87
N PRO A 172 -5.67 3.93 -12.22
CA PRO A 172 -5.95 5.14 -12.99
C PRO A 172 -7.44 5.48 -13.06
N HIS A 173 -8.30 4.64 -12.50
CA HIS A 173 -9.76 4.69 -12.62
C HIS A 173 -10.45 5.51 -11.53
N VAL A 174 -9.72 6.17 -10.63
CA VAL A 174 -10.29 7.01 -9.54
C VAL A 174 -11.30 8.02 -10.09
N THR A 175 -11.01 8.68 -11.22
CA THR A 175 -11.91 9.65 -11.85
C THR A 175 -13.24 9.05 -12.33
N GLN A 176 -13.28 7.75 -12.58
CA GLN A 176 -14.49 7.02 -12.98
C GLN A 176 -15.29 6.55 -11.77
N TRP A 177 -14.61 6.05 -10.73
CA TRP A 177 -15.26 5.56 -9.51
C TRP A 177 -15.80 6.69 -8.64
N GLU A 178 -15.05 7.79 -8.51
CA GLU A 178 -15.43 9.00 -7.79
C GLU A 178 -16.10 10.05 -8.70
N ALA A 179 -16.67 9.63 -9.83
CA ALA A 179 -17.26 10.56 -10.82
C ALA A 179 -18.41 11.42 -10.27
N SER A 180 -19.08 10.97 -9.20
CA SER A 180 -20.13 11.74 -8.53
C SER A 180 -19.62 12.82 -7.58
N ALA A 181 -18.33 12.79 -7.23
CA ALA A 181 -17.70 13.74 -6.30
C ALA A 181 -16.32 14.19 -6.84
N PRO A 182 -16.26 14.86 -8.01
CA PRO A 182 -15.01 15.28 -8.62
C PRO A 182 -14.17 16.23 -7.75
N GLU A 183 -14.78 16.91 -6.78
CA GLU A 183 -14.12 17.73 -5.76
C GLU A 183 -13.17 16.94 -4.85
N HIS A 184 -13.35 15.63 -4.69
CA HIS A 184 -12.49 14.78 -3.85
C HIS A 184 -11.07 14.64 -4.41
N PHE A 185 -10.90 14.81 -5.72
CA PHE A 185 -9.61 14.73 -6.41
C PHE A 185 -9.33 15.99 -7.23
N GLU A 186 -9.90 17.14 -6.84
CA GLU A 186 -9.69 18.40 -7.56
C GLU A 186 -8.19 18.72 -7.71
N GLY A 187 -7.79 19.05 -8.94
CA GLY A 187 -6.41 19.37 -9.28
C GLY A 187 -5.50 18.15 -9.45
N LEU A 188 -6.04 16.93 -9.39
CA LEU A 188 -5.30 15.68 -9.60
C LEU A 188 -5.70 14.98 -10.90
N THR A 189 -4.76 14.22 -11.46
CA THR A 189 -4.90 13.42 -12.67
C THR A 189 -4.22 12.07 -12.48
N PHE A 190 -4.76 11.05 -13.16
CA PHE A 190 -4.39 9.65 -12.93
C PHE A 190 -3.99 8.96 -14.25
N PRO A 191 -2.81 9.28 -14.82
CA PRO A 191 -2.33 8.60 -16.02
C PRO A 191 -2.17 7.08 -15.81
N GLY A 192 -2.16 6.35 -16.93
CA GLY A 192 -2.04 4.88 -16.93
C GLY A 192 -0.74 4.38 -16.30
N THR A 193 -0.83 3.26 -15.59
CA THR A 193 0.24 2.76 -14.71
C THR A 193 1.45 2.27 -15.51
N VAL A 194 1.21 1.65 -16.68
CA VAL A 194 2.28 1.13 -17.56
C VAL A 194 3.18 2.25 -18.09
N GLU A 195 2.60 3.38 -18.47
CA GLU A 195 3.37 4.53 -18.98
C GLU A 195 4.21 5.15 -17.86
N GLN A 196 3.60 5.38 -16.70
CA GLN A 196 4.29 5.97 -15.55
C GLN A 196 5.37 5.05 -14.97
N SER A 197 5.13 3.73 -14.95
CA SER A 197 6.14 2.74 -14.56
C SER A 197 7.40 2.88 -15.42
N LYS A 198 7.24 2.98 -16.74
CA LYS A 198 8.39 3.14 -17.65
C LYS A 198 9.16 4.44 -17.41
N LYS A 199 8.44 5.55 -17.16
CA LYS A 199 9.06 6.85 -16.83
C LYS A 199 9.89 6.76 -15.56
N VAL A 200 9.29 6.26 -14.48
CA VAL A 200 9.97 6.17 -13.17
C VAL A 200 11.13 5.17 -13.19
N ILE A 201 10.99 4.03 -13.86
CA ILE A 201 12.09 3.07 -13.99
C ILE A 201 13.28 3.70 -14.74
N ALA A 202 13.03 4.49 -15.78
CA ALA A 202 14.09 5.21 -16.49
C ALA A 202 14.76 6.27 -15.59
N GLU A 203 14.00 6.96 -14.74
CA GLU A 203 14.57 7.89 -13.74
C GLU A 203 15.43 7.18 -12.69
N LEU A 204 15.14 5.91 -12.39
CA LEU A 204 15.82 5.09 -11.39
C LEU A 204 17.06 4.35 -11.90
N GLU A 205 17.36 4.44 -13.20
CA GLU A 205 18.48 3.71 -13.82
C GLU A 205 19.82 3.97 -13.10
N GLY A 206 20.46 2.88 -12.64
CA GLY A 206 21.74 2.92 -11.91
C GLY A 206 21.65 3.35 -10.43
N LYS A 207 20.46 3.69 -9.92
CA LYS A 207 20.28 4.23 -8.56
C LYS A 207 19.92 3.17 -7.52
N TYR A 208 19.56 1.96 -7.92
CA TYR A 208 19.14 0.88 -7.03
C TYR A 208 19.84 -0.44 -7.35
N ASP A 209 19.82 -1.35 -6.39
CA ASP A 209 20.26 -2.74 -6.53
C ASP A 209 19.04 -3.68 -6.58
N VAL A 210 17.98 -3.34 -5.84
CA VAL A 210 16.67 -4.01 -5.84
C VAL A 210 15.57 -3.00 -6.17
N LEU A 211 14.62 -3.40 -7.02
CA LEU A 211 13.43 -2.62 -7.34
C LEU A 211 12.18 -3.38 -6.91
N ILE A 212 11.32 -2.71 -6.15
CA ILE A 212 10.05 -3.21 -5.64
C ILE A 212 8.92 -2.36 -6.23
N GLY A 213 7.94 -3.01 -6.84
CA GLY A 213 6.66 -2.37 -7.18
C GLY A 213 5.65 -2.61 -6.07
N ALA A 214 5.20 -1.54 -5.41
CA ALA A 214 4.12 -1.56 -4.42
C ALA A 214 2.87 -0.95 -5.08
N PHE A 215 2.06 -1.81 -5.70
CA PHE A 215 0.96 -1.37 -6.56
C PHE A 215 -0.37 -1.75 -5.93
N HIS A 216 -1.24 -0.75 -5.77
CA HIS A 216 -2.65 -0.98 -5.45
C HIS A 216 -3.39 -1.36 -6.75
N LEU A 217 -3.10 -2.55 -7.29
CA LEU A 217 -3.67 -3.03 -8.55
C LEU A 217 -3.99 -4.52 -8.42
N GLY A 218 -5.15 -4.90 -8.92
CA GLY A 218 -5.60 -6.27 -9.02
C GLY A 218 -4.80 -7.10 -10.02
N PRO A 219 -4.87 -8.43 -9.93
CA PRO A 219 -4.04 -9.34 -10.73
C PRO A 219 -4.39 -9.36 -12.22
N ASP A 220 -5.62 -9.01 -12.58
CA ASP A 220 -6.15 -9.15 -13.96
C ASP A 220 -6.44 -7.80 -14.66
N GLY A 221 -6.05 -6.66 -14.06
CA GLY A 221 -6.28 -5.34 -14.64
C GLY A 221 -5.89 -4.18 -13.74
N GLU A 222 -6.00 -2.94 -14.24
CA GLU A 222 -5.72 -1.73 -13.46
C GLU A 222 -6.92 -1.33 -12.57
N HIS A 223 -7.57 -2.30 -11.96
CA HIS A 223 -8.65 -2.12 -10.99
C HIS A 223 -8.08 -2.39 -9.59
N GLY A 224 -8.48 -1.62 -8.57
CA GLY A 224 -8.19 -1.93 -7.17
C GLY A 224 -8.96 -3.18 -6.76
#